data_AF-A0A2U1NUZ3-F1
#
_entry.id   AF-A0A2U1NUZ3-F1
#
_cell.length_a   1.000
_cell.length_b   1.000
_cell.length_c   1.000
_cell.angle_alpha   90.00
_cell.angle_beta   90.00
_cell.angle_gamma   90.00
#
_symmetry.space_group_name_H-M   'P 1'
#
loop_
_entity.id
_entity.type
_entity.pdbx_description
1 polymer ?
#
loop_
_entity_poly.entity_id
_entity_poly.type
_entity_poly.pdbx_seq_one_letter_code
_entity_poly.pdbx_strand_id
1 'polypeptide(L)'
;MKVLRNQEDGSVVCSCQLFVRVGILCRHVFCVFKNANIEVIPSQYILRRWTKNLIPAALRNKRNRYGEKNEIVENYANEASSIVDHCVHMLSKDAPRLSAFVEKLRLLKIDVEADCPNPPSKNKADNLEELVGVPKPAEKTVNNPALGNPKGRKKLRIKGGKEQALDKNSKNRNACSLCGETDGHNRRTCPKKFAEEAELDQSEVTREGDLDQSEVTREADLDQVEVTT
;
A
#
# COMPACT_ATOMS: atom_id res chain seq x y z
N MET A 1 32.51 34.14 -20.66
CA MET A 1 31.94 33.04 -21.47
C MET A 1 31.76 33.53 -22.90
N LYS A 2 32.04 32.68 -23.91
CA LYS A 2 31.91 33.03 -25.33
C LYS A 2 30.59 32.50 -25.90
N VAL A 3 29.90 33.32 -26.71
CA VAL A 3 28.72 32.95 -27.49
C VAL A 3 28.98 33.34 -28.94
N LEU A 4 28.82 32.40 -29.86
CA LEU A 4 28.95 32.58 -31.29
C LEU A 4 27.57 32.58 -31.91
N ARG A 5 27.28 33.55 -32.77
CA ARG A 5 26.05 33.60 -33.56
C ARG A 5 26.44 33.47 -35.02
N ASN A 6 25.92 32.46 -35.72
CA ASN A 6 25.97 32.41 -37.16
C ASN A 6 24.91 33.38 -37.71
N GLN A 7 25.32 34.27 -38.62
CA GLN A 7 24.40 35.23 -39.23
C GLN A 7 23.58 34.60 -40.36
N GLU A 8 24.13 33.58 -41.04
CA GLU A 8 23.48 32.91 -42.16
C GLU A 8 22.31 32.03 -41.68
N ASP A 9 22.55 31.18 -40.69
CA ASP A 9 21.55 30.22 -40.18
C ASP A 9 20.82 30.70 -38.92
N GLY A 10 21.20 31.86 -38.38
CA GLY A 10 20.68 32.36 -37.09
C GLY A 10 21.00 31.48 -35.88
N SER A 11 21.88 30.49 -36.02
CA SER A 11 22.26 29.57 -34.95
C SER A 11 23.15 30.26 -33.92
N VAL A 12 22.91 29.99 -32.64
CA VAL A 12 23.67 30.49 -31.50
C VAL A 12 24.27 29.32 -30.73
N VAL A 13 25.60 29.31 -30.63
CA VAL A 13 26.38 28.32 -29.90
C VAL A 13 27.07 28.99 -28.71
N CYS A 14 26.85 28.45 -27.51
CA CYS A 14 27.52 28.94 -26.32
C CYS A 14 28.56 27.94 -25.82
N SER A 15 29.73 28.44 -25.42
CA SER A 15 30.78 27.68 -24.72
C SER A 15 30.30 27.00 -23.42
N CYS A 16 29.15 27.42 -22.85
CA CYS A 16 28.49 26.75 -21.72
C CYS A 16 28.06 25.30 -22.04
N GLN A 17 27.86 24.99 -23.34
CA GLN A 17 27.36 23.72 -23.88
C GLN A 17 26.14 23.14 -23.13
N LEU A 18 25.32 23.97 -22.51
CA LEU A 18 24.15 23.49 -21.75
C LEU A 18 23.11 22.83 -22.68
N PHE A 19 22.95 23.39 -23.88
CA PHE A 19 22.06 22.81 -24.88
C PHE A 19 22.55 21.42 -25.34
N VAL A 20 23.86 21.23 -25.51
CA VAL A 20 24.42 19.92 -25.86
C VAL A 20 24.26 18.91 -24.72
N ARG A 21 24.49 19.33 -23.46
CA ARG A 21 24.45 18.43 -22.30
C ARG A 21 23.04 18.08 -21.82
N VAL A 22 22.11 19.03 -21.87
CA VAL A 22 20.78 18.91 -21.23
C VAL A 22 19.64 19.15 -22.23
N GLY A 23 19.93 19.70 -23.40
CA GLY A 23 18.92 20.07 -24.38
C GLY A 23 18.16 21.35 -24.03
N ILE A 24 18.72 22.20 -23.16
CA ILE A 24 18.11 23.47 -22.70
C ILE A 24 19.05 24.62 -23.01
N LEU A 25 18.50 25.73 -23.53
CA LEU A 25 19.25 26.96 -23.78
C LEU A 25 19.77 27.56 -22.47
N CYS A 26 21.06 27.94 -22.41
CA CYS A 26 21.60 28.64 -21.25
C CYS A 26 21.26 30.14 -21.28
N ARG A 27 21.32 30.79 -20.10
CA ARG A 27 21.11 32.24 -19.95
C ARG A 27 21.90 33.08 -20.97
N HIS A 28 23.11 32.64 -21.33
CA HIS A 28 23.95 33.34 -22.32
C HIS A 28 23.31 33.39 -23.72
N VAL A 29 22.64 32.32 -24.14
CA VAL A 29 21.94 32.27 -25.43
C VAL A 29 20.71 33.18 -25.40
N PHE A 30 19.96 33.17 -24.28
CA PHE A 30 18.83 34.08 -24.10
C PHE A 30 19.24 35.56 -24.14
N CYS A 31 20.41 35.93 -23.60
CA CYS A 31 20.93 37.29 -23.74
C CYS A 31 21.15 37.67 -25.21
N VAL A 32 21.70 36.77 -26.02
CA VAL A 32 21.89 37.01 -27.46
C VAL A 32 20.55 37.11 -28.19
N PHE A 33 19.58 36.26 -27.87
CA PHE A 33 18.23 36.35 -28.44
C PHE A 33 17.56 37.69 -28.12
N LYS A 34 17.68 38.16 -26.88
CA LYS A 34 17.17 39.47 -26.47
C LYS A 34 17.83 40.60 -27.28
N ASN A 35 19.15 40.57 -27.43
CA ASN A 35 19.88 41.61 -28.18
C ASN A 35 19.60 41.56 -29.69
N ALA A 36 19.24 40.40 -30.22
CA ALA A 36 18.90 40.20 -31.62
C ALA A 36 17.38 40.35 -31.90
N ASN A 37 16.59 40.79 -30.91
CA ASN A 37 15.12 40.89 -31.00
C ASN A 37 14.44 39.60 -31.48
N ILE A 38 14.95 38.44 -31.05
CA ILE A 38 14.35 37.13 -31.33
C ILE A 38 13.27 36.87 -30.28
N GLU A 39 12.01 37.06 -30.65
CA GLU A 39 10.85 36.87 -29.76
C GLU A 39 10.45 35.39 -29.62
N VAL A 40 10.74 34.58 -30.65
CA VAL A 40 10.36 33.17 -30.71
C VAL A 40 11.62 32.30 -30.76
N ILE A 41 11.69 31.30 -29.87
CA ILE A 41 12.80 30.34 -29.88
C ILE A 41 12.78 29.57 -31.21
N PRO A 42 13.88 29.58 -31.99
CA PRO A 42 13.95 28.85 -33.24
C PRO A 42 13.70 27.34 -33.05
N SER A 43 13.02 26.72 -34.00
CA SER A 43 12.61 25.29 -33.95
C SER A 43 13.78 24.33 -33.72
N GLN A 44 14.97 24.65 -34.22
CA GLN A 44 16.21 23.90 -33.99
C GLN A 44 16.59 23.75 -32.51
N TYR A 45 16.09 24.62 -31.63
CA TYR A 45 16.30 24.55 -30.18
C TYR A 45 15.14 23.90 -29.41
N ILE A 46 14.07 23.49 -30.09
CA ILE A 46 12.90 22.84 -29.50
C ILE A 46 12.99 21.34 -29.75
N LEU A 47 13.64 20.62 -28.84
CA LEU A 47 13.76 19.16 -28.94
C LEU A 47 12.40 18.48 -28.72
N ARG A 48 12.17 17.35 -29.41
CA ARG A 48 10.96 16.50 -29.21
C ARG A 48 10.73 16.14 -27.74
N ARG A 49 11.81 16.03 -26.94
CA ARG A 49 11.71 15.74 -25.51
C ARG A 49 10.97 16.79 -24.68
N TRP A 50 10.89 18.02 -25.20
CA TRP A 50 10.27 19.18 -24.57
C TRP A 50 8.90 19.54 -25.18
N THR A 51 8.39 18.73 -26.11
CA THR A 51 7.06 18.96 -26.70
C THR A 51 5.99 18.11 -26.00
N LYS A 52 4.75 18.63 -25.97
CA LYS A 52 3.59 17.96 -25.34
C LYS A 52 3.27 16.58 -25.95
N ASN A 53 3.72 16.35 -27.19
CA ASN A 53 3.47 15.14 -27.96
C ASN A 53 4.63 14.13 -27.89
N LEU A 54 5.33 14.08 -26.75
CA LEU A 54 6.39 13.10 -26.51
C LEU A 54 5.88 11.66 -26.66
N ILE A 55 4.68 11.41 -26.12
CA ILE A 55 4.02 10.11 -26.17
C ILE A 55 3.08 10.13 -27.38
N PRO A 56 3.32 9.32 -28.43
CA PRO A 56 2.37 9.16 -29.53
C PRO A 56 0.98 8.85 -29.00
N ALA A 57 -0.07 9.36 -29.65
CA ALA A 57 -1.45 9.08 -29.24
C ALA A 57 -1.72 7.57 -29.13
N ALA A 58 -1.14 6.79 -30.04
CA ALA A 58 -1.20 5.32 -30.03
C ALA A 58 -0.55 4.66 -28.81
N LEU A 59 0.32 5.36 -28.06
CA LEU A 59 0.96 4.87 -26.83
C LEU A 59 0.34 5.47 -25.56
N ARG A 60 -0.57 6.46 -25.68
CA ARG A 60 -1.23 7.07 -24.51
C ARG A 60 -2.18 6.11 -23.80
N ASN A 61 -2.81 5.21 -24.56
CA ASN A 61 -3.79 4.24 -24.05
C ASN A 61 -3.18 2.85 -23.80
N LYS A 62 -1.91 2.62 -24.15
CA LYS A 62 -1.27 1.32 -23.92
C LYS A 62 -0.96 1.14 -22.44
N ARG A 63 -1.75 0.30 -21.79
CA ARG A 63 -1.57 -0.12 -20.39
C ARG A 63 -0.33 -0.99 -20.20
N ASN A 64 0.05 -1.78 -21.20
CA ASN A 64 1.23 -2.64 -21.17
C ASN A 64 2.40 -2.04 -21.95
N ARG A 65 3.50 -1.72 -21.24
CA ARG A 65 4.78 -1.34 -21.85
C ARG A 65 5.71 -2.52 -22.09
N TYR A 66 5.49 -3.63 -21.39
CA TYR A 66 6.30 -4.85 -21.41
C TYR A 66 5.38 -6.07 -21.33
N GLY A 67 5.71 -7.15 -22.06
CA GLY A 67 4.93 -8.39 -22.11
C GLY A 67 4.52 -8.79 -23.53
N GLU A 68 4.06 -10.04 -23.68
CA GLU A 68 3.49 -10.55 -24.92
C GLU A 68 2.18 -9.82 -25.22
N LYS A 69 2.03 -9.31 -26.45
CA LYS A 69 0.87 -8.53 -26.84
C LYS A 69 -0.27 -9.49 -27.16
N ASN A 70 -1.31 -9.48 -26.34
CA ASN A 70 -2.58 -10.08 -26.72
C ASN A 70 -3.43 -9.00 -27.42
N GLU A 71 -3.29 -8.90 -28.73
CA GLU A 71 -3.93 -7.86 -29.54
C GLU A 71 -5.46 -7.85 -29.39
N ILE A 72 -6.07 -9.02 -29.23
CA ILE A 72 -7.52 -9.17 -29.04
C ILE A 72 -7.94 -8.53 -27.71
N VAL A 73 -7.26 -8.88 -26.61
CA VAL A 73 -7.55 -8.31 -25.28
C VAL A 73 -7.25 -6.81 -25.25
N GLU A 74 -6.18 -6.36 -25.90
CA GLU A 74 -5.86 -4.94 -26.03
C GLU A 74 -6.97 -4.17 -26.77
N ASN A 75 -7.51 -4.72 -27.85
CA ASN A 75 -8.60 -4.11 -28.61
C ASN A 75 -9.86 -3.95 -27.76
N TYR A 76 -10.30 -5.01 -27.07
CA TYR A 76 -11.45 -4.93 -26.17
C TYR A 76 -11.23 -3.96 -25.00
N ALA A 77 -10.03 -3.93 -24.42
CA ALA A 77 -9.71 -2.98 -23.35
C ALA A 77 -9.75 -1.52 -23.82
N ASN A 78 -9.27 -1.26 -25.04
CA ASN A 78 -9.33 0.07 -25.65
C ASN A 78 -10.79 0.47 -25.97
N GLU A 79 -11.58 -0.45 -26.53
CA GLU A 79 -12.99 -0.21 -26.83
C GLU A 79 -13.80 0.09 -25.56
N ALA A 80 -13.65 -0.73 -24.51
CA ALA A 80 -14.29 -0.49 -23.22
C ALA A 80 -13.93 0.88 -22.64
N SER A 81 -12.64 1.27 -22.71
CA SER A 81 -12.18 2.58 -22.23
C SER A 81 -12.80 3.71 -23.05
N SER A 82 -12.85 3.57 -24.38
CA SER A 82 -13.44 4.56 -25.29
C SER A 82 -14.93 4.78 -25.02
N ILE A 83 -15.68 3.72 -24.73
CA ILE A 83 -17.11 3.80 -24.40
C ILE A 83 -17.30 4.60 -23.11
N VAL A 84 -16.54 4.26 -22.05
CA VAL A 84 -16.61 4.97 -20.77
C VAL A 84 -16.25 6.44 -20.93
N ASP A 85 -15.17 6.75 -21.65
CA ASP A 85 -14.74 8.13 -21.90
C ASP A 85 -15.81 8.92 -22.66
N HIS A 86 -16.47 8.31 -23.66
CA HIS A 86 -17.56 8.93 -24.39
C HIS A 86 -18.77 9.22 -23.50
N CYS A 87 -19.18 8.25 -22.66
CA CYS A 87 -20.26 8.45 -21.68
C CYS A 87 -19.93 9.59 -20.70
N VAL A 88 -18.71 9.65 -20.18
CA VAL A 88 -18.26 10.71 -19.28
C VAL A 88 -18.28 12.07 -19.98
N HIS A 89 -17.84 12.14 -21.23
CA HIS A 89 -17.91 13.36 -22.03
C HIS A 89 -19.35 13.87 -22.20
N MET A 90 -20.28 12.97 -22.55
CA MET A 90 -21.69 13.32 -22.73
C MET A 90 -22.38 13.75 -21.43
N LEU A 91 -21.98 13.16 -20.30
CA LEU A 91 -22.54 13.45 -18.98
C LEU A 91 -21.78 14.55 -18.22
N SER A 92 -20.74 15.14 -18.81
CA SER A 92 -19.79 16.00 -18.08
C SER A 92 -20.39 17.25 -17.44
N LYS A 93 -21.56 17.69 -17.91
CA LYS A 93 -22.28 18.88 -17.43
C LYS A 93 -23.44 18.55 -16.48
N ASP A 94 -23.82 17.27 -16.37
CA ASP A 94 -24.94 16.81 -15.56
C ASP A 94 -24.42 15.95 -14.41
N ALA A 95 -24.14 16.62 -13.28
CA ALA A 95 -23.61 16.00 -12.08
C ALA A 95 -24.47 14.83 -11.55
N PRO A 96 -25.81 14.93 -11.42
CA PRO A 96 -26.61 13.80 -10.93
C PRO A 96 -26.59 12.61 -11.89
N ARG A 97 -26.64 12.82 -13.22
CA ARG A 97 -26.54 11.70 -14.16
C ARG A 97 -25.16 11.07 -14.18
N LEU A 98 -24.10 11.86 -14.05
CA LEU A 98 -22.74 11.35 -13.95
C LEU A 98 -22.56 10.52 -12.66
N SER A 99 -23.13 10.97 -11.54
CA SER A 99 -23.14 10.21 -10.28
C SER A 99 -23.84 8.85 -10.45
N ALA A 100 -25.03 8.84 -11.06
CA ALA A 100 -25.75 7.59 -11.34
C ALA A 100 -24.99 6.64 -12.27
N PHE A 101 -24.24 7.18 -13.25
CA PHE A 101 -23.36 6.39 -14.10
C PHE A 101 -22.20 5.78 -13.32
N VAL A 102 -21.58 6.53 -12.40
CA VAL A 102 -20.51 6.02 -11.53
C VAL A 102 -21.01 4.89 -10.63
N GLU A 103 -22.22 4.99 -10.07
CA GLU A 103 -22.79 3.89 -9.27
C GLU A 103 -22.95 2.61 -10.11
N LYS A 104 -23.41 2.71 -11.37
CA LYS A 104 -23.47 1.55 -12.27
C LYS A 104 -22.10 0.93 -12.51
N LEU A 105 -21.06 1.74 -12.69
CA LEU A 105 -19.69 1.24 -12.84
C LEU A 105 -19.17 0.56 -11.56
N ARG A 106 -19.57 1.03 -10.37
CA ARG A 106 -19.21 0.38 -9.10
C ARG A 106 -19.87 -0.99 -8.95
N LEU A 107 -21.14 -1.12 -9.34
CA LEU A 107 -21.83 -2.41 -9.34
C LEU A 107 -21.13 -3.40 -10.29
N LEU A 108 -20.86 -2.98 -11.54
CA LEU A 108 -20.12 -3.79 -12.50
C LEU A 108 -18.74 -4.20 -11.98
N LYS A 109 -18.04 -3.30 -11.28
CA LYS A 109 -16.75 -3.60 -10.65
C LYS A 109 -16.86 -4.74 -9.63
N ILE A 110 -17.90 -4.74 -8.79
CA ILE A 110 -18.12 -5.79 -7.78
C ILE A 110 -18.33 -7.14 -8.48
N ASP A 111 -19.16 -7.17 -9.52
CA ASP A 111 -19.43 -8.40 -10.29
C ASP A 111 -18.14 -8.96 -10.91
N VAL A 112 -17.33 -8.11 -11.54
CA VAL A 112 -16.04 -8.51 -12.11
C VAL A 112 -15.05 -8.99 -11.05
N GLU A 113 -15.02 -8.35 -9.88
CA GLU A 113 -14.16 -8.78 -8.76
C GLU A 113 -14.60 -10.14 -8.18
N ALA A 114 -15.87 -10.49 -8.28
CA ALA A 114 -16.38 -11.81 -7.89
C ALA A 114 -15.99 -12.89 -8.92
N ASP A 115 -16.09 -12.60 -10.21
CA ASP A 115 -15.74 -13.53 -11.29
C ASP A 115 -14.22 -13.74 -11.45
N CYS A 116 -13.44 -12.70 -11.17
CA CYS A 116 -11.99 -12.71 -11.23
C CYS A 116 -11.41 -12.35 -9.85
N PRO A 117 -11.46 -13.28 -8.87
CA PRO A 117 -10.92 -13.02 -7.55
C PRO A 117 -9.44 -12.68 -7.67
N ASN A 118 -9.07 -11.53 -7.13
CA ASN A 118 -7.68 -11.10 -7.06
C ASN A 118 -6.89 -12.23 -6.38
N PRO A 119 -5.83 -12.78 -7.01
CA PRO A 119 -5.09 -13.88 -6.38
C PRO A 119 -4.66 -13.44 -4.98
N PRO A 120 -4.75 -14.33 -3.97
CA PRO A 120 -4.36 -13.97 -2.63
C PRO A 120 -2.95 -13.39 -2.69
N SER A 121 -2.75 -12.25 -2.02
CA SER A 121 -1.45 -11.59 -1.94
C SER A 121 -0.45 -12.59 -1.33
N LYS A 122 0.23 -13.36 -2.18
CA LYS A 122 1.31 -14.25 -1.76
C LYS A 122 2.35 -13.41 -1.02
N ASN A 123 2.98 -13.94 0.02
CA ASN A 123 4.05 -13.20 0.68
C ASN A 123 5.15 -12.91 -0.35
N LYS A 124 5.85 -11.79 -0.18
CA LYS A 124 6.94 -11.40 -1.11
C LYS A 124 8.00 -12.49 -1.30
N ALA A 125 8.20 -13.35 -0.30
CA ALA A 125 9.13 -14.47 -0.37
C ALA A 125 8.60 -15.54 -1.34
N ASP A 126 7.35 -15.96 -1.17
CA ASP A 126 6.69 -16.99 -1.98
C ASP A 126 6.58 -16.54 -3.45
N ASN A 127 6.32 -15.26 -3.70
CA ASN A 127 6.27 -14.71 -5.06
C ASN A 127 7.66 -14.64 -5.73
N LEU A 128 8.73 -14.42 -4.95
CA LEU A 128 10.09 -14.40 -5.47
C LEU A 128 10.55 -15.81 -5.83
N GLU A 129 10.23 -16.80 -4.99
CA GLU A 129 10.50 -18.21 -5.24
C GLU A 129 9.80 -18.72 -6.50
N GLU A 130 8.51 -18.39 -6.68
CA GLU A 130 7.76 -18.70 -7.90
C GLU A 130 8.33 -18.03 -9.15
N LEU A 131 8.73 -16.75 -9.04
CA LEU A 131 9.26 -15.99 -10.17
C LEU A 131 10.66 -16.46 -10.60
N VAL A 132 11.50 -16.83 -9.64
CA VAL A 132 12.89 -17.23 -9.87
C VAL A 132 13.02 -18.74 -10.04
N GLY A 133 12.00 -19.51 -9.66
CA GLY A 133 11.99 -20.98 -9.68
C GLY A 133 12.96 -21.61 -8.68
N VAL A 134 13.43 -20.84 -7.70
CA VAL A 134 14.46 -21.28 -6.74
C VAL A 134 13.94 -21.09 -5.32
N PRO A 135 13.89 -22.17 -4.51
CA PRO A 135 13.46 -22.08 -3.13
C PRO A 135 14.41 -21.21 -2.32
N LYS A 136 13.84 -20.46 -1.37
CA LYS A 136 14.65 -19.64 -0.48
C LYS A 136 15.61 -20.55 0.31
N PRO A 137 16.94 -20.31 0.26
CA PRO A 137 17.88 -21.12 1.03
C PRO A 137 17.62 -20.96 2.53
N ALA A 138 17.65 -22.08 3.25
CA ALA A 138 17.40 -22.13 4.70
C ALA A 138 18.41 -21.28 5.49
N GLU A 139 19.63 -21.13 4.96
CA GLU A 139 20.72 -20.39 5.58
C GLU A 139 21.34 -19.38 4.62
N LYS A 140 21.66 -18.19 5.14
CA LYS A 140 22.37 -17.16 4.39
C LYS A 140 23.87 -17.48 4.37
N THR A 141 24.34 -18.12 3.32
CA THR A 141 25.77 -18.41 3.10
C THR A 141 26.56 -17.23 2.54
N VAL A 142 25.88 -16.27 1.91
CA VAL A 142 26.50 -15.08 1.33
C VAL A 142 26.15 -13.85 2.16
N ASN A 143 27.16 -13.34 2.88
CA ASN A 143 27.06 -12.06 3.55
C ASN A 143 27.35 -10.93 2.57
N ASN A 144 26.65 -9.81 2.71
CA ASN A 144 27.04 -8.59 2.02
C ASN A 144 28.48 -8.23 2.43
N PRO A 145 29.31 -7.72 1.50
CA PRO A 145 30.63 -7.21 1.84
C PRO A 145 30.54 -6.23 3.01
N ALA A 146 31.52 -6.27 3.91
CA ALA A 146 31.59 -5.33 5.01
C ALA A 146 31.52 -3.91 4.44
N LEU A 147 30.53 -3.13 4.88
CA LEU A 147 30.41 -1.73 4.50
C LEU A 147 31.61 -1.00 5.09
N GLY A 148 32.59 -0.65 4.25
CA GLY A 148 33.68 0.23 4.66
C GLY A 148 33.11 1.57 5.13
N ASN A 149 33.67 2.15 6.20
CA ASN A 149 33.26 3.47 6.67
C ASN A 149 33.60 4.52 5.60
N PRO A 150 32.63 5.14 4.90
CA PRO A 150 32.97 6.28 4.05
C PRO A 150 33.33 7.46 4.96
N LYS A 151 34.45 8.14 4.69
CA LYS A 151 34.76 9.42 5.35
C LYS A 151 33.58 10.39 5.14
N GLY A 152 33.02 10.93 6.23
CA GLY A 152 31.93 11.92 6.20
C GLY A 152 30.60 11.42 6.78
N ARG A 153 29.56 12.27 6.67
CA ARG A 153 28.23 12.04 7.26
C ARG A 153 27.62 10.76 6.68
N LYS A 154 27.22 9.83 7.56
CA LYS A 154 26.58 8.56 7.19
C LYS A 154 25.38 8.82 6.27
N LYS A 155 25.53 8.57 4.96
CA LYS A 155 24.38 8.38 4.07
C LYS A 155 23.80 6.99 4.31
N LEU A 156 23.32 6.72 5.53
CA LEU A 156 22.42 5.59 5.70
C LEU A 156 21.24 5.83 4.77
N ARG A 157 20.89 4.80 3.99
CA ARG A 157 19.73 4.85 3.11
C ARG A 157 18.55 5.39 3.90
N ILE A 158 17.95 6.47 3.42
CA ILE A 158 16.74 7.02 4.02
C ILE A 158 15.68 5.93 3.90
N LYS A 159 15.30 5.34 5.05
CA LYS A 159 14.23 4.35 5.10
C LYS A 159 12.95 5.01 4.64
N GLY A 160 12.24 4.36 3.71
CA GLY A 160 10.94 4.84 3.27
C GLY A 160 9.92 4.76 4.41
N GLY A 161 8.87 5.58 4.36
CA GLY A 161 7.84 5.61 5.42
C GLY A 161 7.27 4.22 5.75
N LYS A 162 7.08 3.37 4.73
CA LYS A 162 6.63 1.98 4.89
C LYS A 162 7.61 1.11 5.68
N GLU A 163 8.91 1.25 5.46
CA GLU A 163 9.93 0.50 6.19
C GLU A 163 10.06 0.99 7.64
N GLN A 164 9.96 2.30 7.85
CA GLN A 164 9.94 2.87 9.19
C GLN A 164 8.73 2.42 10.00
N ALA A 165 7.56 2.26 9.36
CA ALA A 165 6.35 1.75 10.01
C ALA A 165 6.50 0.28 10.43
N LEU A 166 7.05 -0.57 9.57
CA LEU A 166 7.28 -1.99 9.87
C LEU A 166 8.28 -2.18 11.03
N ASP A 167 9.39 -1.43 11.04
CA ASP A 167 10.38 -1.48 12.12
C ASP A 167 9.85 -0.96 13.47
N LYS A 168 8.91 -0.02 13.46
CA LYS A 168 8.26 0.48 14.69
C LYS A 168 7.27 -0.55 15.23
N ASN A 169 6.52 -1.21 14.35
CA ASN A 169 5.53 -2.22 14.73
C ASN A 169 6.18 -3.46 15.36
N SER A 170 7.40 -3.83 14.95
CA SER A 170 8.14 -4.94 15.56
C SER A 170 8.70 -4.62 16.95
N LYS A 171 8.88 -3.33 17.30
CA LYS A 171 9.55 -2.91 18.54
C LYS A 171 8.59 -2.58 19.69
N ASN A 172 7.33 -2.29 19.39
CA ASN A 172 6.33 -1.88 20.39
C ASN A 172 5.24 -2.94 20.60
N ARG A 173 5.61 -4.22 20.73
CA ARG A 173 4.67 -5.22 21.26
C ARG A 173 4.69 -5.12 22.78
N ASN A 174 3.66 -4.51 23.35
CA ASN A 174 3.53 -4.43 24.81
C ASN A 174 3.37 -5.85 25.38
N ALA A 175 4.35 -6.28 26.17
CA ALA A 175 4.27 -7.53 26.90
C ALA A 175 3.25 -7.43 28.04
N CYS A 176 2.52 -8.50 28.31
CA CYS A 176 1.64 -8.59 29.46
C CYS A 176 2.47 -8.48 30.74
N SER A 177 2.11 -7.57 31.65
CA SER A 177 2.85 -7.38 32.91
C SER A 177 2.67 -8.50 33.94
N LEU A 178 1.78 -9.48 33.69
CA LEU A 178 1.64 -10.69 34.52
C LEU A 178 2.46 -11.87 34.00
N CYS A 179 2.37 -12.18 32.71
CA CYS A 179 3.01 -13.38 32.14
C CYS A 179 4.21 -13.08 31.24
N GLY A 180 4.47 -11.82 30.90
CA GLY A 180 5.57 -11.38 30.04
C GLY A 180 5.39 -11.66 28.54
N GLU A 181 4.28 -12.29 28.13
CA GLU A 181 4.04 -12.68 26.74
C GLU A 181 3.58 -11.49 25.88
N THR A 182 3.91 -11.52 24.59
CA THR A 182 3.60 -10.44 23.62
C THR A 182 2.49 -10.81 22.63
N ASP A 183 1.64 -11.77 23.02
CA ASP A 183 0.59 -12.36 22.19
C ASP A 183 -0.70 -11.53 22.14
N GLY A 184 -0.57 -10.20 22.22
CA GLY A 184 -1.69 -9.27 22.00
C GLY A 184 -2.67 -9.13 23.18
N HIS A 185 -2.35 -9.60 24.37
CA HIS A 185 -3.17 -9.44 25.57
C HIS A 185 -2.46 -8.60 26.65
N ASN A 186 -3.21 -8.07 27.62
CA ASN A 186 -2.67 -7.30 28.74
C ASN A 186 -2.97 -7.98 30.09
N ARG A 187 -2.47 -7.43 31.20
CA ARG A 187 -2.65 -8.00 32.56
C ARG A 187 -4.12 -8.30 32.91
N ARG A 188 -5.08 -7.48 32.44
CA ARG A 188 -6.50 -7.66 32.76
C ARG A 188 -7.15 -8.78 31.94
N THR A 189 -6.62 -9.08 30.76
CA THR A 189 -7.11 -10.13 29.86
C THR A 189 -6.15 -11.31 29.78
N CYS A 190 -5.25 -11.46 30.76
CA CYS A 190 -4.23 -12.50 30.76
C CYS A 190 -4.88 -13.86 31.05
N PRO A 191 -4.75 -14.86 30.16
CA PRO A 191 -5.31 -16.19 30.37
C PRO A 191 -4.80 -16.86 31.65
N LYS A 192 -3.54 -16.60 32.01
CA LYS A 192 -2.91 -17.14 33.23
C LYS A 192 -3.51 -16.56 34.51
N LYS A 193 -4.17 -15.39 34.45
CA LYS A 193 -4.89 -14.81 35.60
C LYS A 193 -6.07 -15.68 36.01
N PHE A 194 -6.77 -16.28 35.03
CA PHE A 194 -7.92 -17.15 35.29
C PHE A 194 -7.52 -18.57 35.72
N ALA A 195 -6.27 -18.96 35.48
CA ALA A 195 -5.73 -20.23 35.97
C ALA A 195 -5.40 -20.17 37.47
N GLU A 196 -4.91 -19.01 37.95
CA GLU A 196 -4.53 -18.79 39.36
C GLU A 196 -5.77 -18.64 40.28
N GLU A 197 -6.85 -18.05 39.77
CA GLU A 197 -8.14 -17.94 40.49
C GLU A 197 -8.87 -19.29 40.64
N ALA A 198 -8.60 -20.27 39.76
CA ALA A 198 -9.23 -21.59 39.78
C ALA A 198 -8.59 -22.58 40.78
N GLU A 199 -7.33 -22.35 41.19
CA GLU A 199 -6.65 -23.21 42.17
C GLU A 199 -6.95 -22.80 43.63
N LEU A 200 -7.26 -21.52 43.90
CA LEU A 200 -7.65 -21.08 45.25
C LEU A 200 -9.03 -21.61 45.67
N ASP A 201 -9.96 -21.74 44.73
CA ASP A 201 -11.35 -22.18 44.98
C ASP A 201 -11.44 -23.67 45.39
N GLN A 202 -10.45 -24.49 45.02
CA GLN A 202 -10.39 -25.90 45.42
C GLN A 202 -9.85 -26.10 46.85
N SER A 203 -9.23 -25.07 47.44
CA SER A 203 -8.69 -25.13 48.80
C SER A 203 -9.71 -24.78 49.90
N GLU A 204 -10.78 -24.04 49.58
CA GLU A 204 -11.85 -23.71 50.54
C GLU A 204 -12.87 -24.85 50.71
N VAL A 205 -13.11 -25.67 49.69
CA VAL A 205 -14.11 -26.76 49.73
C VAL A 205 -13.73 -27.92 50.66
N THR A 206 -12.46 -28.04 51.07
CA THR A 206 -11.99 -29.16 51.93
C THR A 206 -12.08 -28.91 53.43
N ARG A 207 -12.62 -27.76 53.89
CA ARG A 207 -12.67 -27.41 55.33
C ARG A 207 -14.04 -27.45 56.00
N GLU A 208 -15.15 -27.58 55.25
CA GLU A 208 -16.51 -27.53 55.83
C GLU A 208 -17.23 -28.89 55.85
N GLY A 209 -16.50 -29.97 56.15
CA GLY A 209 -17.02 -31.32 56.11
C GLY A 209 -16.70 -32.14 57.34
N ASP A 210 -16.89 -31.60 58.56
CA ASP A 210 -17.01 -32.42 59.78
C ASP A 210 -17.63 -31.59 60.92
N LEU A 211 -18.57 -32.23 61.66
CA LEU A 211 -19.36 -31.76 62.82
C LEU A 211 -20.73 -31.14 62.47
N ASP A 212 -21.90 -31.60 62.95
CA ASP A 212 -22.22 -32.62 63.95
C ASP A 212 -23.71 -33.03 63.77
N GLN A 213 -24.01 -34.30 64.07
CA GLN A 213 -25.35 -34.88 64.09
C GLN A 213 -25.92 -34.75 65.51
N SER A 214 -26.94 -33.91 65.75
CA SER A 214 -27.92 -34.15 66.83
C SER A 214 -29.05 -33.10 66.87
N GLU A 215 -30.22 -33.54 67.36
CA GLU A 215 -31.50 -32.82 67.61
C GLU A 215 -32.52 -32.86 66.45
N VAL A 216 -33.41 -33.86 66.31
CA VAL A 216 -34.48 -34.39 67.19
C VAL A 216 -35.71 -33.48 67.32
N THR A 217 -36.70 -33.77 66.46
CA THR A 217 -38.17 -33.73 66.64
C THR A 217 -38.88 -32.42 67.03
N ARG A 218 -39.92 -32.04 66.25
CA ARG A 218 -41.34 -32.01 66.68
C ARG A 218 -42.29 -31.41 65.61
N GLU A 219 -43.32 -32.21 65.31
CA GLU A 219 -44.74 -31.89 65.04
C GLU A 219 -45.15 -31.03 63.83
N ALA A 220 -45.82 -31.67 62.86
CA ALA A 220 -46.97 -31.13 62.16
C ALA A 220 -47.79 -32.28 61.53
N ASP A 221 -48.89 -32.67 62.17
CA ASP A 221 -50.02 -33.39 61.58
C ASP A 221 -51.30 -33.04 62.36
N LEU A 222 -52.46 -33.11 61.68
CA LEU A 222 -53.85 -32.72 62.03
C LEU A 222 -54.30 -31.45 61.27
N ASP A 223 -55.31 -31.43 60.40
CA ASP A 223 -56.45 -32.33 60.21
C ASP A 223 -56.97 -32.30 58.75
N GLN A 224 -57.31 -33.48 58.21
CA GLN A 224 -58.52 -33.71 57.40
C GLN A 224 -59.57 -34.26 58.39
N VAL A 225 -60.88 -34.06 58.30
CA VAL A 225 -61.92 -34.78 57.52
C VAL A 225 -63.27 -34.06 57.89
N GLU A 226 -64.33 -33.84 57.10
CA GLU A 226 -65.34 -34.79 56.56
C GLU A 226 -66.35 -34.11 55.62
N VAL A 227 -66.93 -34.95 54.75
CA VAL A 227 -67.98 -34.71 53.75
C VAL A 227 -69.25 -35.46 54.19
N THR A 228 -70.40 -35.06 53.64
CA THR A 228 -71.77 -35.65 53.69
C THR A 228 -72.62 -35.28 54.92
N THR A 229 -73.86 -34.81 54.79
CA THR A 229 -74.98 -35.31 53.95
C THR A 229 -75.94 -34.17 53.58
#